data_AF-A0A7C5IGK8-F1
#
_entry.id   AF-A0A7C5IGK8-F1
#
_cell.length_a   1.000
_cell.length_b   1.000
_cell.length_c   1.000
_cell.angle_alpha   90.00
_cell.angle_beta   90.00
_cell.angle_gamma   90.00
#
_symmetry.space_group_name_H-M   'P 1'
#
loop_
_entity.id
_entity.type
_entity.pdbx_description
1 polymer ?
#
loop_
_entity_poly.entity_id
_entity_poly.type
_entity_poly.pdbx_seq_one_letter_code
_entity_poly.pdbx_strand_id
1 'polypeptide(L)'
;MNRKSIIIGLFLLLGLVYLTGPGFSQTAAEFIKAGDEYYAKWEDQKALDEYLKALQSEPNNYEALWKAARGYVDVGDLVSGKGKEADNKRFDLYLKAE
;
A
#
# COMPACT_ATOMS: atom_id res chain seq x y z
N MET A 1 -6.57 -22.50 -45.43
CA MET A 1 -6.93 -21.50 -44.40
C MET A 1 -7.62 -20.32 -45.08
N ASN A 2 -8.82 -19.99 -44.63
CA ASN A 2 -9.80 -19.14 -45.31
C ASN A 2 -9.46 -17.67 -45.02
N ARG A 3 -9.46 -16.78 -46.02
CA ARG A 3 -9.17 -15.34 -45.81
C ARG A 3 -10.00 -14.72 -44.68
N LYS A 4 -11.26 -15.15 -44.54
CA LYS A 4 -12.15 -14.72 -43.44
C LYS A 4 -11.67 -15.19 -42.06
N SER A 5 -11.18 -16.43 -41.94
CA SER A 5 -10.64 -17.00 -40.70
C SER A 5 -9.34 -16.33 -40.28
N ILE A 6 -8.52 -15.88 -41.25
CA ILE A 6 -7.30 -15.12 -41.00
C ILE A 6 -7.63 -13.72 -40.48
N ILE A 7 -8.61 -13.04 -41.08
CA ILE A 7 -9.05 -11.70 -40.66
C ILE A 7 -9.67 -11.74 -39.26
N ILE A 8 -10.52 -12.73 -38.96
CA ILE A 8 -11.12 -12.91 -37.64
C ILE A 8 -10.04 -13.21 -36.59
N GLY A 9 -9.04 -14.05 -36.92
CA GLY A 9 -7.90 -14.31 -36.05
C GLY A 9 -7.07 -13.05 -35.75
N LEU A 10 -6.86 -12.19 -36.75
CA LEU A 10 -6.17 -10.90 -36.60
C LEU A 10 -6.93 -9.91 -35.72
N PHE A 11 -8.26 -9.83 -35.85
CA PHE A 11 -9.09 -8.99 -34.98
C PHE A 11 -9.10 -9.47 -33.51
N LEU A 12 -9.13 -10.79 -33.29
CA LEU A 12 -9.03 -11.37 -31.95
C LEU A 12 -7.66 -11.11 -31.30
N LEU A 13 -6.58 -11.23 -32.06
CA LEU A 13 -5.22 -10.91 -31.61
C LEU A 13 -5.05 -9.43 -31.26
N LEU A 14 -5.63 -8.52 -32.06
CA LEU A 14 -5.59 -7.09 -31.76
C LEU A 14 -6.36 -6.73 -30.47
N GLY A 15 -7.48 -7.41 -30.19
CA GLY A 15 -8.26 -7.19 -28.96
C GLY A 15 -7.52 -7.57 -27.68
N LEU A 16 -6.64 -8.58 -27.72
CA LEU A 16 -5.84 -9.03 -26.57
C LEU A 16 -4.73 -8.04 -26.16
N VAL A 17 -4.24 -7.21 -27.10
CA VAL A 17 -3.19 -6.21 -26.82
C VAL A 17 -3.71 -5.02 -26.01
N TYR A 18 -5.03 -4.75 -26.04
CA TYR A 18 -5.64 -3.65 -25.28
C TYR A 18 -5.86 -3.96 -23.79
N LEU A 19 -5.72 -5.22 -23.37
CA LEU A 19 -5.84 -5.61 -21.96
C LEU A 19 -4.60 -5.28 -21.12
N THR A 20 -3.49 -4.91 -21.76
CA THR A 20 -2.23 -4.53 -21.12
C THR A 20 -1.95 -3.03 -21.24
N GLY A 21 -3.00 -2.19 -21.18
CA GLY A 21 -2.78 -0.76 -20.96
C GLY A 21 -1.98 -0.54 -19.68
N PRO A 22 -1.22 0.57 -19.55
CA PRO A 22 -0.52 0.86 -18.31
C PRO A 22 -1.58 0.92 -17.20
N GLY A 23 -1.60 -0.11 -16.35
CA GLY A 23 -2.39 -0.06 -15.14
C GLY A 23 -1.89 1.16 -14.38
N PHE A 24 -2.78 2.09 -14.06
CA PHE A 24 -2.48 3.20 -13.17
C PHE A 24 -2.18 2.60 -11.79
N SER A 25 -0.95 2.12 -11.61
CA SER A 25 -0.45 1.69 -10.31
C SER A 25 -0.26 2.94 -9.47
N GLN A 26 -0.83 2.94 -8.27
CA GLN A 26 -0.68 4.05 -7.35
C GLN A 26 0.79 4.22 -6.99
N THR A 27 1.25 5.46 -7.08
CA THR A 27 2.62 5.86 -6.71
C THR A 27 2.76 5.91 -5.20
N ALA A 28 4.00 5.84 -4.70
CA ALA A 28 4.24 6.02 -3.27
C ALA A 28 3.70 7.38 -2.76
N ALA A 29 3.79 8.43 -3.58
CA ALA A 29 3.26 9.76 -3.26
C ALA A 29 1.73 9.77 -3.04
N GLU A 30 0.97 9.01 -3.83
CA GLU A 30 -0.49 8.91 -3.66
C GLU A 30 -0.85 8.18 -2.37
N PHE A 31 -0.14 7.10 -2.05
CA PHE A 31 -0.30 6.39 -0.79
C PHE A 31 0.10 7.24 0.42
N ILE A 32 1.21 7.98 0.34
CA ILE A 32 1.63 8.93 1.39
C ILE A 32 0.54 9.97 1.63
N LYS A 33 0.00 10.58 0.55
CA LYS A 33 -1.07 11.56 0.66
C LYS A 33 -2.32 10.97 1.32
N ALA A 34 -2.73 9.76 0.94
CA ALA A 34 -3.87 9.09 1.57
C ALA A 34 -3.60 8.81 3.06
N GLY A 35 -2.39 8.38 3.42
CA GLY A 35 -1.97 8.20 4.80
C GLY A 35 -2.04 9.50 5.60
N ASP A 36 -1.60 10.62 5.03
CA ASP A 36 -1.67 11.95 5.65
C ASP A 36 -3.11 12.40 5.90
N GLU A 37 -4.04 12.09 4.98
CA GLU A 37 -5.46 12.37 5.15
C GLU A 37 -6.10 11.56 6.28
N TYR A 38 -5.68 10.30 6.47
CA TYR A 38 -6.11 9.49 7.63
C TYR A 38 -5.45 9.96 8.92
N TYR A 39 -4.16 10.32 8.87
CA TYR A 39 -3.42 10.84 10.01
C TYR A 39 -4.06 12.11 10.55
N ALA A 40 -4.45 13.04 9.68
CA ALA A 40 -5.15 14.28 10.07
C ALA A 40 -6.51 14.04 10.74
N LYS A 41 -7.09 12.84 10.57
CA LYS A 41 -8.37 12.42 11.18
C LYS A 41 -8.17 11.55 12.42
N TRP A 42 -6.93 11.34 12.88
CA TRP A 42 -6.60 10.44 13.98
C TRP A 42 -6.97 8.97 13.71
N GLU A 43 -6.98 8.58 12.43
CA GLU A 43 -7.22 7.20 12.00
C GLU A 43 -5.88 6.46 11.84
N ASP A 44 -5.10 6.36 12.93
CA ASP A 44 -3.67 6.00 12.92
C ASP A 44 -3.37 4.65 12.26
N GLN A 45 -4.21 3.63 12.48
CA GLN A 45 -4.05 2.33 11.82
C GLN A 45 -4.18 2.45 10.29
N LYS A 46 -5.15 3.23 9.80
CA LYS A 46 -5.34 3.42 8.36
C LYS A 46 -4.22 4.27 7.77
N ALA A 47 -3.73 5.27 8.50
CA ALA A 47 -2.57 6.04 8.09
C ALA A 47 -1.35 5.12 7.89
N LEU A 48 -1.05 4.28 8.89
CA LEU A 48 0.02 3.28 8.81
C LEU A 48 -0.16 2.34 7.61
N ASP A 49 -1.37 1.82 7.39
CA ASP A 49 -1.64 0.91 6.27
C ASP A 49 -1.34 1.55 4.90
N GLU A 50 -1.67 2.83 4.70
CA GLU A 50 -1.34 3.52 3.45
C GLU A 50 0.17 3.77 3.32
N TYR A 51 0.86 4.17 4.39
CA TYR A 51 2.34 4.32 4.34
C TYR A 51 3.05 3.00 4.01
N LEU A 52 2.55 1.88 4.52
CA LEU A 52 3.09 0.55 4.18
C LEU A 52 2.85 0.19 2.71
N LYS A 53 1.74 0.60 2.10
CA LYS A 53 1.54 0.47 0.64
C LYS A 53 2.50 1.34 -0.15
N ALA A 54 2.81 2.54 0.33
CA ALA A 54 3.84 3.38 -0.28
C ALA A 54 5.20 2.66 -0.30
N LEU A 55 5.57 1.97 0.79
CA LEU A 55 6.79 1.16 0.87
C LEU A 55 6.75 -0.13 0.04
N GLN A 56 5.58 -0.70 -0.22
CA GLN A 56 5.46 -1.81 -1.17
C GLN A 56 5.76 -1.36 -2.62
N SER A 57 5.39 -0.13 -2.96
CA SER A 57 5.64 0.47 -4.28
C SER A 57 7.08 0.96 -4.41
N GLU A 58 7.56 1.70 -3.40
CA GLU A 58 8.92 2.26 -3.34
C GLU A 58 9.55 1.96 -1.98
N PRO A 59 10.23 0.81 -1.82
CA PRO A 59 10.76 0.35 -0.53
C PRO A 59 11.77 1.29 0.14
N ASN A 60 12.44 2.14 -0.65
CA ASN A 60 13.45 3.09 -0.18
C ASN A 60 12.93 4.53 -0.14
N ASN A 61 11.62 4.75 -0.25
CA ASN A 61 11.05 6.09 -0.17
C ASN A 61 11.20 6.63 1.25
N TYR A 62 12.09 7.61 1.42
CA TYR A 62 12.43 8.20 2.70
C TYR A 62 11.18 8.70 3.45
N GLU A 63 10.24 9.33 2.74
CA GLU A 63 9.05 9.90 3.35
C GLU A 63 8.10 8.81 3.89
N ALA A 64 7.86 7.77 3.09
CA ALA A 64 7.07 6.64 3.54
C ALA A 64 7.72 5.89 4.71
N LEU A 65 9.05 5.78 4.74
CA LEU A 65 9.78 5.10 5.82
C LEU A 65 9.57 5.79 7.17
N TRP A 66 9.82 7.10 7.27
CA TRP A 66 9.68 7.79 8.55
C TRP A 66 8.20 7.90 8.98
N LYS A 67 7.27 8.04 8.04
CA LYS A 67 5.83 8.07 8.34
C LYS A 67 5.32 6.70 8.81
N ALA A 68 5.79 5.60 8.22
CA ALA A 68 5.46 4.25 8.68
C ALA A 68 6.04 3.99 10.08
N ALA A 69 7.29 4.37 10.33
CA ALA A 69 7.91 4.27 11.65
C ALA A 69 7.10 5.02 12.73
N ARG A 70 6.72 6.27 12.44
CA ARG A 70 5.80 7.04 13.29
C ARG A 70 4.47 6.33 13.48
N GLY A 71 3.85 5.86 12.40
CA GLY A 71 2.56 5.16 12.45
C GLY A 71 2.59 3.91 13.31
N TYR A 72 3.70 3.16 13.31
CA TYR A 72 3.88 2.02 14.22
C TYR A 72 3.88 2.44 15.69
N VAL A 73 4.53 3.55 16.03
CA VAL A 73 4.51 4.11 17.40
C VAL A 73 3.10 4.56 17.77
N ASP A 74 2.44 5.33 16.91
CA ASP A 74 1.09 5.87 17.17
C ASP A 74 0.08 4.72 17.38
N VAL A 75 0.11 3.67 16.54
CA VAL A 75 -0.73 2.48 16.71
C VAL A 75 -0.37 1.69 17.97
N GLY A 76 0.92 1.63 18.33
CA GLY A 76 1.39 1.03 19.58
C GLY A 76 0.78 1.70 20.80
N ASP A 77 0.79 3.03 20.83
CA ASP A 77 0.26 3.84 21.94
C ASP A 77 -1.25 3.66 22.13
N LEU A 78 -1.99 3.32 21.07
CA LEU A 78 -3.42 3.02 21.11
C LEU A 78 -3.75 1.60 21.62
N VAL A 79 -2.75 0.72 21.79
CA VAL A 79 -2.99 -0.63 22.32
C VAL A 79 -3.45 -0.55 23.77
N SER A 80 -4.75 -0.64 23.96
CA SER A 80 -5.38 -0.72 25.28
C SER A 80 -5.24 -2.10 25.92
N GLY A 81 -5.42 -2.17 27.24
CA GLY A 81 -5.33 -3.42 28.01
C GLY A 81 -4.04 -3.51 28.84
N LYS A 82 -4.02 -4.48 29.75
CA LYS A 82 -2.94 -4.72 30.72
C LYS A 82 -2.45 -6.16 30.64
N GLY A 83 -1.21 -6.39 31.05
CA GLY A 83 -0.60 -7.70 31.11
C GLY A 83 0.17 -8.05 29.83
N LYS A 84 0.85 -9.20 29.89
CA LYS A 84 1.88 -9.61 28.91
C LYS A 84 1.45 -9.53 27.45
N GLU A 85 0.20 -9.84 27.14
CA GLU A 85 -0.29 -9.81 25.75
C GLU A 85 -0.29 -8.39 25.17
N ALA A 86 -0.85 -7.43 25.91
CA ALA A 86 -0.87 -6.03 25.50
C ALA A 86 0.55 -5.43 25.47
N ASP A 87 1.40 -5.82 26.44
CA ASP A 87 2.81 -5.40 26.48
C ASP A 87 3.59 -5.91 25.27
N ASN A 88 3.43 -7.19 24.92
CA ASN A 88 4.09 -7.80 23.77
C ASN A 88 3.60 -7.15 22.47
N LYS A 89 2.30 -6.89 22.32
CA LYS A 89 1.77 -6.24 21.12
C LYS A 89 2.33 -4.83 20.93
N ARG A 90 2.45 -4.03 22.00
CA ARG A 90 3.11 -2.72 21.95
C ARG A 90 4.56 -2.85 21.53
N PHE A 91 5.28 -3.77 22.17
CA PHE A 91 6.68 -4.02 21.89
C PHE A 91 6.92 -4.40 20.42
N ASP A 92 6.11 -5.31 19.87
CA ASP A 92 6.21 -5.72 18.47
C ASP A 92 5.96 -4.57 17.49
N LEU A 93 5.07 -3.63 17.84
CA LEU A 93 4.82 -2.44 17.03
C LEU A 93 6.01 -1.48 17.10
N TYR A 94 6.56 -1.22 18.30
CA TYR A 94 7.74 -0.36 18.44
C TYR A 94 8.97 -0.92 17.74
N LEU A 95 9.18 -2.24 17.76
CA LEU A 95 10.28 -2.87 17.01
C LEU A 95 10.17 -2.67 15.49
N LYS A 96 8.96 -2.53 14.95
CA LYS A 96 8.77 -2.25 13.51
C LYS A 96 9.00 -0.79 13.15
N ALA A 97 9.15 0.09 14.14
CA ALA A 97 9.47 1.49 13.93
C ALA A 97 10.98 1.77 13.81
N GLU A 98 11.85 0.80 14.13
CA GLU A 98 13.31 0.84 13.98
C GLU A 98 13.76 0.37 12.59
#